data_AF-A0A920QPC7-F1
#
_entry.id   AF-A0A920QPC7-F1
#
_cell.length_a   1.000
_cell.length_b   1.000
_cell.length_c   1.000
_cell.angle_alpha   90.00
_cell.angle_beta   90.00
_cell.angle_gamma   90.00
#
_symmetry.space_group_name_H-M   'P 1'
#
loop_
_entity.id
_entity.type
_entity.pdbx_description
1 polymer ?
#
loop_
_entity_poly.entity_id
_entity_poly.type
_entity_poly.pdbx_seq_one_letter_code
_entity_poly.pdbx_strand_id
1 'polypeptide(L)'
;MIVQSPTQAANLGQWLGATGVAIREVESSDLNSRFSGQGAKLELNLDHPVLMVFRDARYSNFTNLHFWKHRDFKPSGRGHDVLARFDSGAPAWLSADRGAGRLLVMASGWKPADSQLALSTKFIPLLYSILGPRAG
;
A
#
# COMPACT_ATOMS: atom_id res chain seq x y z
N MET A 1 7.09 -0.15 10.94
CA MET A 1 8.52 -0.16 10.58
C MET A 1 8.66 0.41 9.17
N ILE A 2 9.55 1.37 8.94
CA ILE A 2 9.88 1.83 7.58
C ILE A 2 11.07 1.00 7.11
N VAL A 3 10.97 0.42 5.91
CA VAL A 3 12.08 -0.31 5.31
C VAL A 3 13.02 0.70 4.65
N GLN A 4 14.25 0.79 5.15
CA GLN A 4 15.26 1.77 4.75
C GLN A 4 16.56 1.13 4.25
N SER A 5 16.72 -0.19 4.36
CA SER A 5 17.93 -0.90 3.90
C SER A 5 17.64 -2.15 3.07
N PRO A 6 18.57 -2.58 2.20
CA PRO A 6 18.45 -3.83 1.45
C PRO A 6 18.23 -5.06 2.34
N THR A 7 18.86 -5.11 3.53
CA THR A 7 18.67 -6.20 4.50
C THR A 7 17.24 -6.23 5.04
N GLN A 8 16.67 -5.08 5.37
CA GLN A 8 15.27 -4.99 5.79
C GLN A 8 14.31 -5.37 4.66
N ALA A 9 14.65 -5.03 3.41
CA ALA A 9 13.90 -5.44 2.23
C ALA A 9 13.93 -6.97 2.03
N ALA A 10 15.09 -7.60 2.17
CA ALA A 10 15.23 -9.05 2.10
C ALA A 10 14.41 -9.77 3.18
N ASN A 11 14.46 -9.27 4.42
CA ASN A 11 13.64 -9.79 5.51
C ASN A 11 12.14 -9.65 5.21
N LEU A 12 11.71 -8.49 4.71
CA LEU A 12 10.32 -8.28 4.29
C LEU A 12 9.88 -9.28 3.23
N GLY A 13 10.77 -9.63 2.30
CA GLY A 13 10.52 -10.64 1.26
C GLY A 13 10.19 -12.01 1.85
N GLN A 14 10.96 -12.45 2.84
CA GLN A 14 10.70 -13.70 3.55
C GLN A 14 9.33 -13.68 4.23
N TRP A 15 8.99 -12.58 4.90
CA TRP A 15 7.68 -12.40 5.54
C TRP A 15 6.51 -12.28 4.55
N LEU A 16 6.76 -11.92 3.30
CA LEU A 16 5.74 -11.87 2.25
C LEU A 16 5.68 -13.16 1.41
N GLY A 17 6.59 -14.11 1.64
CA GLY A 17 6.71 -15.30 0.80
C GLY A 17 7.16 -14.96 -0.62
N ALA A 18 7.86 -13.83 -0.77
CA ALA A 18 8.27 -13.28 -2.04
C ALA A 18 9.77 -13.49 -2.30
N THR A 19 10.10 -14.03 -3.48
CA THR A 19 11.47 -14.15 -3.97
C THR A 19 11.87 -12.86 -4.68
N GLY A 20 12.29 -11.87 -3.89
CA GLY A 20 12.84 -10.60 -4.38
C GLY A 20 11.98 -9.39 -3.99
N VAL A 21 12.55 -8.55 -3.12
CA VAL A 21 12.02 -7.22 -2.80
C VAL A 21 13.00 -6.20 -3.35
N ALA A 22 12.77 -5.77 -4.59
CA ALA A 22 13.38 -4.53 -5.04
C ALA A 22 12.63 -3.39 -4.36
N ILE A 23 13.37 -2.44 -3.79
CA ILE A 23 12.82 -1.20 -3.25
C ILE A 23 13.47 -0.08 -4.03
N ARG A 24 12.69 0.61 -4.85
CA ARG A 24 13.13 1.82 -5.55
C ARG A 24 12.27 2.97 -5.10
N GLU A 25 12.88 4.01 -4.53
CA GLU A 25 12.17 5.26 -4.26
C GLU A 25 11.84 5.91 -5.61
N VAL A 26 10.57 6.29 -5.76
CA VAL A 26 10.06 7.02 -6.90
C VAL A 26 9.55 8.34 -6.35
N GLU A 27 10.23 9.42 -6.70
CA GLU A 27 9.78 10.78 -6.42
C GLU A 27 8.96 11.32 -7.61
N SER A 28 7.86 12.00 -7.30
CA SER A 28 6.93 12.54 -8.31
C SER A 28 7.53 13.58 -9.27
N SER A 29 8.77 14.03 -9.07
CA SER A 29 9.49 14.94 -9.97
C SER A 29 10.22 14.23 -11.13
N ASP A 30 10.29 12.90 -11.14
CA ASP A 30 10.87 12.14 -12.26
C ASP A 30 9.92 12.14 -13.48
N LEU A 31 9.98 13.23 -14.24
CA LEU A 31 9.18 13.62 -15.42
C LEU A 31 9.13 12.63 -16.60
N ASN A 32 9.73 11.43 -16.50
CA ASN A 32 9.64 10.38 -17.52
C ASN A 32 8.73 9.19 -17.14
N SER A 33 8.08 9.25 -15.98
CA SER A 33 7.29 8.14 -15.43
C SER A 33 5.81 8.50 -15.39
N ARG A 34 5.02 8.14 -16.42
CA ARG A 34 3.56 7.80 -16.46
C ARG A 34 2.54 8.51 -15.52
N PHE A 35 2.90 9.52 -14.74
CA PHE A 35 2.10 10.21 -13.74
C PHE A 35 1.91 11.65 -14.21
N SER A 36 0.67 12.11 -14.20
CA SER A 36 0.22 13.39 -14.77
C SER A 36 0.62 14.63 -13.94
N GLY A 37 1.78 14.60 -13.26
CA GLY A 37 2.23 15.71 -12.39
C GLY A 37 1.37 15.91 -11.14
N GLN A 38 0.44 14.99 -10.86
CA GLN A 38 -0.47 15.05 -9.70
C GLN A 38 -0.02 14.10 -8.56
N GLY A 39 0.99 13.26 -8.76
CA GLY A 39 1.33 12.16 -7.83
C GLY A 39 0.52 10.90 -8.12
N ALA A 40 0.96 9.76 -7.59
CA ALA A 40 0.30 8.47 -7.87
C ALA A 40 -1.08 8.38 -7.21
N LYS A 41 -2.06 7.79 -7.90
CA LYS A 41 -3.43 7.54 -7.41
C LYS A 41 -3.59 6.10 -6.95
N LEU A 42 -4.57 5.82 -6.08
CA LEU A 42 -4.85 4.46 -5.62
C LEU A 42 -6.08 3.83 -6.27
N GLU A 43 -5.93 2.57 -6.63
CA GLU A 43 -6.99 1.62 -6.95
C GLU A 43 -7.10 0.59 -5.84
N LEU A 44 -8.30 0.39 -5.29
CA LEU A 44 -8.52 -0.50 -4.14
C LEU A 44 -9.19 -1.81 -4.56
N ASN A 45 -8.79 -2.91 -3.92
CA ASN A 45 -9.51 -4.18 -3.94
C ASN A 45 -10.62 -4.15 -2.87
N LEU A 46 -11.80 -3.64 -3.23
CA LEU A 46 -12.92 -3.47 -2.30
C LEU A 46 -13.63 -4.78 -1.93
N ASP A 47 -13.31 -5.89 -2.59
CA ASP A 47 -13.81 -7.21 -2.22
C ASP A 47 -12.97 -7.86 -1.11
N HIS A 48 -11.81 -7.30 -0.78
CA HIS A 48 -11.02 -7.78 0.34
C HIS A 48 -11.63 -7.34 1.69
N PRO A 49 -11.77 -8.22 2.70
CA PRO A 49 -12.40 -7.89 3.99
C PRO A 49 -11.86 -6.64 4.68
N VAL A 50 -10.54 -6.41 4.60
CA VAL A 50 -9.87 -5.21 5.16
C VAL A 50 -10.32 -3.90 4.49
N LEU A 51 -10.83 -3.93 3.26
CA LEU A 51 -11.25 -2.72 2.55
C LEU A 51 -12.76 -2.63 2.34
N MET A 52 -13.54 -3.59 2.86
CA MET A 52 -15.00 -3.58 2.76
C MET A 52 -15.65 -2.36 3.40
N VAL A 53 -15.01 -1.72 4.39
CA VAL A 53 -15.45 -0.45 4.99
C VAL A 53 -15.58 0.68 3.94
N PHE A 54 -14.87 0.57 2.81
CA PHE A 54 -14.90 1.52 1.71
C PHE A 54 -15.77 1.08 0.53
N ARG A 55 -16.50 -0.04 0.66
CA ARG A 55 -17.30 -0.60 -0.45
C ARG A 55 -18.50 0.26 -0.82
N ASP A 56 -19.06 1.00 0.13
CA ASP A 56 -20.11 1.98 -0.16
C ASP A 56 -19.54 3.06 -1.11
N ALA A 57 -20.26 3.34 -2.20
CA ALA A 57 -19.86 4.29 -3.23
C ALA A 57 -19.53 5.70 -2.68
N ARG A 58 -20.11 6.08 -1.53
CA ARG A 58 -19.80 7.34 -0.84
C ARG A 58 -18.37 7.37 -0.30
N TYR A 59 -17.80 6.20 -0.02
CA TYR A 59 -16.50 6.05 0.62
C TYR A 59 -15.42 5.49 -0.31
N SER A 60 -15.77 5.02 -1.51
CA SER A 60 -14.84 4.35 -2.44
C SER A 60 -13.98 5.26 -3.31
N ASN A 61 -14.20 6.59 -3.31
CA ASN A 61 -13.40 7.51 -4.11
C ASN A 61 -12.09 7.91 -3.41
N PHE A 62 -10.96 7.46 -3.97
CA PHE A 62 -9.58 7.76 -3.54
C PHE A 62 -8.80 8.59 -4.57
N THR A 63 -9.46 9.11 -5.62
CA THR A 63 -8.81 9.81 -6.74
C THR A 63 -8.07 11.09 -6.32
N ASN A 64 -8.46 11.71 -5.20
CA ASN A 64 -7.83 12.92 -4.65
C ASN A 64 -6.68 12.62 -3.69
N LEU A 65 -6.37 11.34 -3.47
CA LEU A 65 -5.27 10.95 -2.60
C LEU A 65 -3.99 10.84 -3.41
N HIS A 66 -3.02 11.70 -3.08
CA HIS A 66 -1.76 11.76 -3.81
C HIS A 66 -0.59 11.22 -2.99
N PHE A 67 0.30 10.54 -3.70
CA PHE A 67 1.55 9.97 -3.19
C PHE A 67 2.71 10.52 -4.00
N TRP A 68 3.60 11.25 -3.34
CA TRP A 68 4.77 11.88 -3.97
C TRP A 68 6.02 11.02 -3.84
N LYS A 69 6.10 10.22 -2.77
CA LYS A 69 7.18 9.27 -2.53
C LYS A 69 6.58 7.89 -2.35
N HIS A 70 6.93 6.97 -3.22
CA HIS A 70 6.57 5.56 -3.03
C HIS A 70 7.75 4.66 -3.38
N ARG A 71 7.65 3.42 -2.92
CA ARG A 71 8.61 2.37 -3.16
C ARG A 71 8.01 1.44 -4.19
N ASP A 72 8.63 1.33 -5.36
CA ASP A 72 8.31 0.22 -6.25
C ASP A 72 8.76 -1.07 -5.59
N PHE A 73 7.80 -1.95 -5.33
CA PHE A 73 8.03 -3.28 -4.80
C PHE A 73 7.23 -4.31 -5.60
N LYS A 74 7.90 -5.37 -6.05
CA LYS A 74 7.33 -6.44 -6.87
C LYS A 74 7.44 -7.77 -6.14
N PRO A 75 6.51 -8.08 -5.22
CA PRO A 75 6.47 -9.40 -4.63
C PRO A 75 6.15 -10.43 -5.72
N SER A 76 6.99 -11.45 -5.83
CA SER A 76 6.72 -12.68 -6.58
C SER A 76 6.14 -13.74 -5.63
N GLY A 77 5.54 -14.81 -6.15
CA GLY A 77 5.06 -15.92 -5.31
C GLY A 77 3.63 -15.75 -4.76
N ARG A 78 3.23 -16.67 -3.86
CA ARG A 78 1.90 -16.75 -3.24
C ARG A 78 2.00 -16.46 -1.73
N GLY A 79 0.86 -16.18 -1.08
CA GLY A 79 0.78 -15.98 0.37
C GLY A 79 0.70 -14.52 0.81
N HIS A 80 0.36 -13.62 -0.11
CA HIS A 80 0.00 -12.24 0.17
C HIS A 80 -1.14 -11.81 -0.77
N ASP A 81 -1.95 -10.86 -0.33
CA ASP A 81 -3.01 -10.23 -1.10
C ASP A 81 -2.63 -8.80 -1.44
N VAL A 82 -2.88 -8.38 -2.68
CA VAL A 82 -2.74 -6.97 -3.08
C VAL A 82 -4.04 -6.26 -2.74
N LEU A 83 -3.97 -5.36 -1.75
CA LEU A 83 -5.12 -4.59 -1.27
C LEU A 83 -5.33 -3.33 -2.10
N ALA A 84 -4.25 -2.71 -2.54
CA ALA A 84 -4.29 -1.48 -3.33
C ALA A 84 -3.14 -1.44 -4.33
N ARG A 85 -3.36 -0.78 -5.46
CA ARG A 85 -2.34 -0.49 -6.47
C ARG A 85 -2.25 1.00 -6.71
N PHE A 86 -1.06 1.45 -7.08
CA PHE A 86 -0.94 2.75 -7.73
C PHE A 86 -1.52 2.66 -9.14
N ASP A 87 -1.91 3.79 -9.73
CA ASP A 87 -2.35 3.91 -11.13
C ASP A 87 -1.27 3.48 -12.16
N SER A 88 -0.01 3.36 -11.73
CA SER A 88 1.05 2.68 -12.50
C SER A 88 0.91 1.16 -12.56
N GLY A 89 0.02 0.56 -11.77
CA GLY A 89 -0.15 -0.87 -11.56
C GLY A 89 0.72 -1.47 -10.43
N ALA A 90 1.70 -0.70 -9.93
CA ALA A 90 2.57 -1.14 -8.84
C ALA A 90 1.76 -1.39 -7.54
N PRO A 91 2.02 -2.47 -6.78
CA PRO A 91 1.36 -2.70 -5.49
C PRO A 91 1.62 -1.54 -4.53
N ALA A 92 0.55 -0.93 -4.03
CA ALA A 92 0.62 0.13 -3.02
C ALA A 92 0.50 -0.46 -1.62
N TRP A 93 -0.49 -1.33 -1.40
CA TRP A 93 -0.71 -1.99 -0.10
C TRP A 93 -0.84 -3.50 -0.28
N LEU A 94 -0.23 -4.24 0.64
CA LEU A 94 -0.23 -5.71 0.65
C LEU A 94 -0.56 -6.21 2.05
N SER A 95 -1.31 -7.31 2.13
CA SER A 95 -1.44 -8.09 3.37
C SER A 95 -0.87 -9.48 3.20
N ALA A 96 -0.30 -10.04 4.27
CA ALA A 96 0.06 -11.44 4.34
C ALA A 96 -0.33 -11.99 5.72
N ASP A 97 -1.02 -13.12 5.75
CA ASP A 97 -1.33 -13.82 6.99
C ASP A 97 -0.18 -14.76 7.38
N ARG A 98 0.22 -14.73 8.66
CA ARG A 98 1.36 -15.48 9.21
C ARG A 98 0.99 -16.10 10.54
N GLY A 99 0.57 -17.37 10.50
CA GLY A 99 -0.04 -18.02 11.65
C GLY A 99 -1.22 -17.19 12.16
N ALA A 100 -1.20 -16.80 13.43
CA ALA A 100 -2.22 -15.93 14.02
C ALA A 100 -2.01 -14.42 13.74
N GLY A 101 -0.90 -14.01 13.14
CA GLY A 101 -0.56 -12.59 12.89
C GLY A 101 -0.88 -12.14 11.46
N ARG A 102 -1.09 -10.82 11.26
CA ARG A 102 -1.20 -10.18 9.94
C ARG A 102 -0.03 -9.24 9.73
N LEU A 103 0.63 -9.35 8.59
CA LEU A 103 1.52 -8.31 8.10
C LEU A 103 0.76 -7.42 7.13
N LEU A 104 0.81 -6.11 7.35
CA LEU A 104 0.42 -5.11 6.36
C LEU A 104 1.67 -4.36 5.90
N VAL A 105 1.82 -4.20 4.58
CA VAL A 105 2.90 -3.45 3.96
C VAL A 105 2.31 -2.30 3.18
N MET A 106 2.84 -1.10 3.39
CA MET A 106 2.50 0.09 2.62
C MET A 106 3.74 0.58 1.89
N ALA A 107 3.64 0.68 0.56
CA ALA A 107 4.71 1.12 -0.33
C ALA A 107 5.00 2.63 -0.23
N SER A 108 4.19 3.39 0.51
CA SER A 108 4.44 4.79 0.82
C SER A 108 4.08 5.09 2.27
N GLY A 109 4.76 6.07 2.87
CA GLY A 109 4.42 6.55 4.20
C GLY A 109 3.12 7.34 4.20
N TRP A 110 2.40 7.33 5.32
CA TRP A 110 1.14 8.06 5.48
C TRP A 110 1.32 9.54 5.86
N LYS A 111 2.54 9.99 6.16
CA LYS A 111 2.83 11.35 6.61
C LYS A 111 2.90 12.31 5.40
N PRO A 112 2.66 13.62 5.59
CA PRO A 112 2.68 14.61 4.51
C PRO A 112 3.92 14.63 3.62
N ALA A 113 5.09 14.24 4.17
CA ALA A 113 6.34 14.12 3.42
C ALA A 113 6.28 13.07 2.29
N ASP A 114 5.43 12.04 2.43
CA ASP A 114 5.34 10.92 1.50
C ASP A 114 3.98 10.87 0.77
N SER A 115 2.89 11.25 1.46
CA SER A 115 1.53 11.23 0.91
C SER A 115 0.53 12.10 1.69
N GLN A 116 -0.68 12.25 1.15
CA GLN A 116 -1.80 12.90 1.83
C GLN A 116 -2.62 11.95 2.73
N LEU A 117 -2.19 10.69 2.91
CA LEU A 117 -3.04 9.66 3.50
C LEU A 117 -3.53 10.01 4.90
N ALA A 118 -2.64 10.44 5.80
CA ALA A 118 -3.00 10.83 7.16
C ALA A 118 -3.89 12.09 7.26
N LEU A 119 -3.93 12.91 6.20
CA LEU A 119 -4.80 14.09 6.13
C LEU A 119 -6.18 13.77 5.55
N SER A 120 -6.36 12.57 4.97
CA SER A 120 -7.62 12.19 4.36
C SER A 120 -8.63 11.73 5.41
N THR A 121 -9.92 11.97 5.13
CA THR A 121 -11.02 11.39 5.91
C THR A 121 -11.07 9.86 5.85
N LYS A 122 -10.33 9.25 4.93
CA LYS A 122 -10.20 7.79 4.76
C LYS A 122 -9.23 7.17 5.75
N PHE A 123 -8.36 7.96 6.38
CA PHE A 123 -7.29 7.46 7.22
C PHE A 123 -7.81 6.69 8.45
N ILE A 124 -8.72 7.31 9.19
CA ILE A 124 -9.25 6.71 10.42
C ILE A 124 -10.05 5.42 10.12
N PRO A 125 -10.99 5.39 9.17
CA PRO A 125 -11.66 4.14 8.77
C PRO A 125 -10.67 3.05 8.32
N LEU A 126 -9.60 3.43 7.60
CA LEU A 126 -8.58 2.49 7.15
C LEU A 126 -7.87 1.85 8.34
N LEU A 127 -7.44 2.65 9.33
CA LEU A 127 -6.79 2.14 10.53
C LEU A 127 -7.70 1.20 11.33
N TYR A 128 -8.97 1.56 11.51
CA TYR A 128 -9.94 0.66 12.18
C TYR A 128 -10.09 -0.66 11.44
N SER A 129 -10.09 -0.65 10.11
CA SER A 129 -10.24 -1.87 9.33
C SER A 129 -8.99 -2.75 9.33
N ILE A 130 -7.80 -2.16 9.39
CA ILE A 130 -6.53 -2.89 9.48
C ILE A 130 -6.31 -3.48 10.87
N LEU A 131 -6.61 -2.70 11.92
CA LEU A 131 -6.38 -3.06 13.32
C LEU A 131 -7.55 -3.81 13.95
N GLY A 132 -8.71 -3.78 13.29
CA GLY A 132 -9.93 -4.41 13.76
C GLY A 132 -9.80 -5.93 13.89
N PRO A 133 -10.70 -6.55 14.67
CA PRO A 133 -10.76 -8.00 14.77
C PRO A 133 -10.92 -8.62 13.39
N ARG A 134 -10.20 -9.71 13.13
CA ARG A 134 -10.46 -10.50 11.94
C ARG A 134 -11.86 -11.12 12.08
N ALA A 135 -12.68 -11.00 11.04
CA ALA A 135 -13.84 -11.88 10.91
C ALA A 135 -13.29 -13.32 10.87
N GLY A 136 -13.73 -14.14 11.82
CA GLY A 136 -13.35 -15.55 11.95
C GLY A 136 -13.93 -16.40 10.83
#